data_AF-A0A3D8WYQ8-F1
#
_entry.id   AF-A0A3D8WYQ8-F1
#
_cell.length_a   1.000
_cell.length_b   1.000
_cell.length_c   1.000
_cell.angle_alpha   90.00
_cell.angle_beta   90.00
_cell.angle_gamma   90.00
#
_symmetry.space_group_name_H-M   'P 1'
#
loop_
_entity.id
_entity.type
_entity.pdbx_description
1 polymer ?
#
loop_
_entity_poly.entity_id
_entity_poly.type
_entity_poly.pdbx_seq_one_letter_code
_entity_poly.pdbx_strand_id
1 'polypeptide(L)'
;MEKDQTLKNAMDEWARVTQDPEVLMTYKVHEESPLDKKSTLKKAEKQGEKRGIMGVALRMIQKGMDNKTISELTDLTEEELEQIRKH
;
A
#
# COMPACT_ATOMS: atom_id res chain seq x y z
N MET A 1 17.08 -0.72 17.83
CA MET A 1 18.48 -0.26 17.72
C MET A 1 19.43 -1.34 18.24
N GLU A 2 19.53 -1.60 19.55
CA GLU A 2 20.51 -2.55 20.10
C GLU A 2 20.19 -4.03 19.80
N LYS A 3 18.91 -4.44 19.92
CA LYS A 3 18.46 -5.82 19.67
C LYS A 3 18.60 -6.27 18.21
N ASP A 4 18.46 -5.35 17.25
CA ASP A 4 18.65 -5.65 15.82
C ASP A 4 20.12 -5.94 15.50
N GLN A 5 21.04 -5.23 16.16
CA GLN A 5 22.47 -5.42 15.94
C GLN A 5 22.96 -6.75 16.51
N THR A 6 22.46 -7.16 17.68
CA THR A 6 22.78 -8.46 18.29
C THR A 6 22.28 -9.62 17.44
N LEU A 7 21.05 -9.52 16.92
CA LEU A 7 20.47 -10.54 16.05
C LEU A 7 21.26 -10.67 14.75
N LYS A 8 21.61 -9.54 14.13
CA LYS A 8 22.43 -9.51 12.92
C LYS A 8 23.78 -10.20 13.10
N ASN A 9 24.49 -9.90 14.19
CA ASN A 9 25.80 -10.49 14.47
C ASN A 9 25.71 -12.01 14.69
N ALA A 10 24.69 -12.49 15.42
CA ALA A 10 24.49 -13.93 15.64
C ALA A 10 24.18 -14.67 14.34
N MET A 11 23.46 -14.03 13.43
CA MET A 11 23.12 -14.61 12.13
C MET A 11 24.29 -14.61 11.15
N ASP A 12 25.14 -13.57 11.17
CA ASP A 12 26.39 -13.54 10.40
C ASP A 12 27.36 -14.65 10.84
N GLU A 13 27.47 -14.91 12.15
CA GLU A 13 28.25 -16.04 12.66
C GLU A 13 27.65 -17.38 12.27
N TRP A 14 26.33 -17.54 12.38
CA TRP A 14 25.65 -18.77 12.00
C TRP A 14 25.76 -19.06 10.49
N ALA A 15 25.64 -18.04 9.65
CA ALA A 15 25.85 -18.12 8.21
C ALA A 15 27.29 -18.52 7.85
N ARG A 16 28.29 -17.96 8.56
CA ARG A 16 29.70 -18.31 8.39
C ARG A 16 29.97 -19.77 8.74
N VAL A 17 29.33 -20.28 9.79
CA VAL A 17 29.50 -21.66 10.28
C VAL A 17 28.78 -22.67 9.39
N THR A 18 27.60 -22.33 8.89
CA THR A 18 26.74 -23.29 8.18
C THR A 18 27.17 -23.48 6.72
N GLN A 19 27.82 -22.49 6.08
CA GLN A 19 28.26 -22.51 4.67
C GLN A 19 27.17 -22.96 3.66
N ASP A 20 25.90 -22.90 4.05
CA ASP A 20 24.76 -23.37 3.26
C ASP A 20 24.15 -22.19 2.48
N PRO A 21 24.19 -22.22 1.13
CA PRO A 21 23.60 -21.18 0.29
C PRO A 21 22.10 -20.98 0.50
N GLU A 22 21.34 -22.02 0.85
CA GLU A 22 19.88 -21.92 1.02
C GLU A 22 19.50 -21.12 2.27
N VAL A 23 20.27 -21.30 3.35
CA VAL A 23 20.11 -20.56 4.60
C VAL A 23 20.39 -19.07 4.40
N LEU A 24 21.41 -18.75 3.60
CA LEU A 24 21.74 -17.36 3.23
C LEU A 24 20.67 -16.69 2.37
N MET A 25 20.07 -17.43 1.44
CA MET A 25 19.04 -16.93 0.52
C MET A 25 17.72 -16.67 1.24
N THR A 26 17.27 -17.60 2.09
CA THR A 26 16.02 -17.47 2.87
C THR A 26 16.07 -16.27 3.81
N TYR A 27 17.22 -16.02 4.45
CA TYR A 27 17.42 -14.84 5.29
C TYR A 27 17.32 -13.53 4.52
N LYS A 28 18.06 -13.40 3.39
CA LYS A 28 18.02 -12.19 2.55
C LYS A 28 16.61 -11.91 2.03
N VAL A 29 15.89 -12.94 1.60
CA VAL A 29 14.47 -12.84 1.18
C VAL A 29 13.59 -12.32 2.33
N HIS A 30 13.85 -12.75 3.57
CA HIS A 30 13.13 -12.26 4.74
C HIS A 30 13.48 -10.82 5.13
N GLU A 31 14.73 -10.38 4.98
CA GLU A 31 15.15 -8.98 5.18
C GLU A 31 14.57 -8.03 4.12
N GLU A 32 14.41 -8.46 2.87
CA GLU A 32 13.80 -7.64 1.81
C GLU A 32 12.25 -7.60 1.90
N SER A 33 11.65 -8.55 2.62
CA SER A 33 10.20 -8.70 2.78
C SER A 33 9.44 -7.56 3.51
N PRO A 34 10.00 -6.80 4.47
CA PRO A 34 9.24 -5.77 5.20
C PRO A 34 8.99 -4.50 4.36
N LEU A 35 9.93 -4.13 3.50
CA LEU A 35 9.83 -2.94 2.66
C LEU A 35 8.75 -3.14 1.58
N ASP A 36 8.73 -4.34 0.99
CA ASP A 36 7.78 -4.65 -0.08
C ASP A 36 6.35 -4.85 0.47
N LYS A 37 6.22 -5.45 1.66
CA LYS A 37 4.93 -5.53 2.39
C LYS A 37 4.37 -4.18 2.79
N LYS A 38 5.20 -3.28 3.34
CA LYS A 38 4.76 -1.91 3.68
C LYS A 38 4.36 -1.11 2.42
N SER A 39 5.08 -1.30 1.32
CA SER A 39 4.78 -0.70 0.02
C SER A 39 3.43 -1.20 -0.53
N THR A 40 3.18 -2.51 -0.50
CA THR A 40 1.91 -3.10 -0.93
C THR A 40 0.73 -2.67 -0.05
N LEU A 41 0.90 -2.63 1.27
CA LEU A 41 -0.15 -2.16 2.19
C LEU A 41 -0.52 -0.70 1.92
N LYS A 42 0.47 0.20 1.75
CA LYS A 42 0.23 1.60 1.41
C LYS A 42 -0.50 1.77 0.07
N LYS A 43 -0.18 0.92 -0.92
CA LYS A 43 -0.89 0.91 -2.21
C LYS A 43 -2.34 0.48 -2.04
N ALA A 44 -2.60 -0.57 -1.26
CA ALA A 44 -3.95 -1.06 -0.99
C ALA A 44 -4.80 -0.04 -0.22
N GLU A 45 -4.21 0.64 0.77
CA GLU A 45 -4.86 1.71 1.54
C GLU A 45 -5.29 2.86 0.63
N LYS A 46 -4.36 3.40 -0.18
CA LYS A 46 -4.67 4.45 -1.16
C LYS A 46 -5.74 4.03 -2.17
N GLN A 47 -5.72 2.77 -2.60
CA GLN A 47 -6.74 2.25 -3.51
C GLN A 47 -8.11 2.13 -2.84
N GLY A 48 -8.15 1.73 -1.56
CA GLY A 48 -9.37 1.68 -0.76
C GLY A 48 -9.97 3.08 -0.54
N GLU A 49 -9.14 4.06 -0.20
CA GLU A 49 -9.54 5.45 -0.04
C GLU A 49 -10.15 6.01 -1.34
N LYS A 50 -9.47 5.82 -2.48
CA LYS A 50 -9.99 6.28 -3.78
C LYS A 50 -11.34 5.61 -4.12
N ARG A 51 -11.48 4.30 -3.90
CA ARG A 51 -12.76 3.58 -4.11
C ARG A 51 -13.87 4.09 -3.19
N GLY A 52 -13.54 4.39 -1.94
CA GLY A 52 -14.48 4.97 -0.97
C GLY A 52 -15.03 6.31 -1.44
N ILE A 53 -14.14 7.22 -1.86
CA ILE A 53 -14.50 8.54 -2.38
C ILE A 53 -15.37 8.42 -3.63
N MET A 54 -15.00 7.57 -4.60
CA MET A 54 -15.81 7.32 -5.79
C MET A 54 -17.22 6.80 -5.46
N GLY A 55 -17.34 5.88 -4.49
CA GLY A 55 -18.63 5.36 -4.06
C GLY A 55 -19.51 6.40 -3.36
N VAL A 56 -18.91 7.34 -2.62
CA VAL A 56 -19.62 8.49 -2.04
C VAL A 56 -20.09 9.43 -3.14
N ALA A 57 -19.20 9.80 -4.07
CA ALA A 57 -19.52 10.67 -5.19
C ALA A 57 -20.65 10.12 -6.07
N LEU A 58 -20.68 8.81 -6.34
CA LEU A 58 -21.79 8.16 -7.04
C LEU A 58 -23.13 8.35 -6.32
N ARG A 59 -23.17 8.18 -4.99
CA ARG A 59 -24.39 8.43 -4.20
C ARG A 59 -24.80 9.90 -4.20
N MET A 60 -23.84 10.82 -4.25
CA MET A 60 -24.11 12.25 -4.38
C MET A 60 -24.76 12.57 -5.74
N ILE A 61 -24.23 12.00 -6.83
CA ILE A 61 -24.81 12.13 -8.17
C ILE A 61 -26.23 11.55 -8.20
N GLN A 62 -26.44 10.35 -7.64
CA GLN A 62 -27.77 9.73 -7.55
C GLN A 62 -28.77 10.55 -6.74
N LYS A 63 -28.30 11.37 -5.79
CA LYS A 63 -29.12 12.33 -5.03
C LYS A 63 -29.36 13.65 -5.76
N GLY A 64 -28.81 13.83 -6.96
CA GLY A 64 -29.02 15.02 -7.79
C GLY A 64 -28.13 16.21 -7.41
N MET A 65 -27.03 15.99 -6.68
CA MET A 65 -26.03 17.05 -6.48
C MET A 65 -25.33 17.38 -7.81
N ASP A 66 -25.03 18.66 -8.01
CA ASP A 66 -24.30 19.12 -9.19
C ASP A 66 -22.80 18.80 -9.11
N ASN A 67 -22.15 18.72 -10.26
CA ASN A 67 -20.75 18.31 -10.36
C ASN A 67 -19.79 19.27 -9.64
N LYS A 68 -20.10 20.56 -9.59
CA LYS A 68 -19.24 21.56 -8.94
C LYS A 68 -19.25 21.34 -7.43
N THR A 69 -20.42 21.18 -6.83
CA THR A 69 -20.56 20.86 -5.40
C THR A 69 -19.85 19.55 -5.05
N ILE A 70 -19.97 18.52 -5.89
CA ILE A 70 -19.30 17.24 -5.63
C ILE A 70 -17.78 17.39 -5.72
N SER A 71 -17.29 18.08 -6.75
CA SER A 71 -15.86 18.35 -6.94
C SER A 71 -15.25 19.08 -5.74
N GLU A 72 -15.93 20.09 -5.22
CA GLU A 72 -15.51 20.84 -4.02
C GLU A 72 -15.47 19.97 -2.73
N LEU A 73 -16.32 18.94 -2.64
CA LEU A 73 -16.41 18.08 -1.44
C LEU A 73 -15.48 16.85 -1.49
N THR A 74 -15.08 16.42 -2.68
CA THR A 74 -14.36 15.16 -2.87
C THR A 74 -13.01 15.31 -3.57
N ASP A 75 -12.64 16.53 -3.98
CA ASP A 75 -11.46 16.85 -4.80
C ASP A 75 -11.38 16.05 -6.12
N LEU A 76 -12.54 15.57 -6.61
CA LEU A 76 -12.63 14.84 -7.87
C LEU A 76 -12.79 15.83 -9.02
N THR A 77 -12.12 15.57 -10.15
CA THR A 77 -12.30 16.38 -11.35
C THR A 77 -13.60 16.03 -12.07
N GLU A 78 -14.07 16.92 -12.95
CA GLU A 78 -15.25 16.63 -13.78
C GLU A 78 -15.05 15.38 -14.64
N GLU A 79 -13.84 15.12 -15.14
CA GLU A 79 -13.54 13.90 -15.88
C GLU A 79 -13.68 12.65 -15.02
N GLU A 80 -13.25 12.69 -13.75
CA GLU A 80 -13.42 11.56 -12.83
C GLU A 80 -14.89 11.32 -12.49
N LEU A 81 -15.68 12.39 -12.31
CA LEU A 81 -17.12 12.31 -12.10
C LEU A 81 -17.86 11.72 -13.32
N GLU A 82 -17.45 12.09 -14.54
CA GLU A 82 -17.99 11.51 -15.77
C GLU A 82 -17.62 10.03 -15.95
N GLN A 83 -16.43 9.61 -15.50
CA GLN A 83 -16.09 8.19 -15.47
C GLN A 83 -16.97 7.41 -14.50
N ILE A 84 -17.28 7.99 -13.33
CA ILE A 84 -18.18 7.37 -12.34
C ILE A 84 -19.60 7.19 -12.90
N ARG A 85 -20.07 8.08 -13.79
CA ARG A 85 -21.40 7.99 -14.40
C ARG A 85 -21.52 6.92 -15.49
N LYS A 86 -20.40 6.54 -16.10
CA LYS A 86 -20.35 5.53 -17.18
C LYS A 86 -20.37 4.09 -16.65
N HIS A 87 -20.31 3.90 -15.33
CA HIS A 87 -20.28 2.60 -14.66
C HIS A 87 -21.39 2.51 -13.61
#